data_AF-A0A932MX46-F1
#
_entry.id   AF-A0A932MX46-F1
#
_cell.length_a   1.000
_cell.length_b   1.000
_cell.length_c   1.000
_cell.angle_alpha   90.00
_cell.angle_beta   90.00
_cell.angle_gamma   90.00
#
_symmetry.space_group_name_H-M   'P 1'
#
loop_
_entity.id
_entity.type
_entity.pdbx_description
1 polymer ?
#
loop_
_entity_poly.entity_id
_entity_poly.type
_entity_poly.pdbx_seq_one_letter_code
_entity_poly.pdbx_strand_id
1 'polypeptide(L)'
;MYTIFPNSLLLVQPDHMSFFTVNPLAPEETAIHGYTLLRELPKTARAEAYWEKNIAILHAAIEEDLERGGSIQSGLASGANEHFTFGRYEQSLTWFHDTIAAEIGG
;
A
#
# COMPACT_ATOMS: atom_id res chain seq x y z
N MET A 1 -1.03 -6.23 -8.64
CA MET A 1 -1.56 -5.77 -7.34
C MET A 1 -3.01 -5.38 -7.53
N TYR A 2 -3.87 -5.75 -6.61
CA TYR A 2 -5.28 -5.38 -6.59
C TYR A 2 -5.54 -4.43 -5.43
N THR A 3 -6.34 -3.41 -5.67
CA THR A 3 -6.89 -2.52 -4.63
C THR A 3 -8.37 -2.82 -4.51
N ILE A 4 -8.80 -3.15 -3.30
CA ILE A 4 -10.19 -3.43 -2.96
C ILE A 4 -10.63 -2.31 -2.02
N PHE A 5 -11.48 -1.43 -2.54
CA PHE A 5 -12.06 -0.34 -1.77
C PHE A 5 -12.81 -0.90 -0.54
N PRO A 6 -12.70 -0.27 0.65
CA PRO A 6 -12.10 1.05 0.89
C PRO A 6 -10.60 1.03 1.16
N ASN A 7 -10.03 -0.07 1.66
CA ASN A 7 -8.74 -0.01 2.35
C ASN A 7 -7.85 -1.25 2.20
N SER A 8 -8.18 -2.17 1.30
CA SER A 8 -7.51 -3.46 1.19
C SER A 8 -6.62 -3.54 -0.05
N LEU A 9 -5.40 -4.04 0.10
CA LEU A 9 -4.46 -4.28 -1.00
C LEU A 9 -4.07 -5.76 -1.05
N LEU A 10 -4.05 -6.34 -2.24
CA LEU A 10 -3.62 -7.71 -2.47
C LEU A 10 -2.52 -7.76 -3.53
N LEU A 11 -1.32 -8.15 -3.11
CA LEU A 11 -0.20 -8.44 -3.98
C LEU A 11 -0.14 -9.95 -4.20
N VAL A 12 -0.57 -10.40 -5.38
CA VAL A 12 -0.49 -11.82 -5.76
C VAL A 12 0.83 -12.07 -6.47
N GLN A 13 1.61 -13.01 -5.94
CA GLN A 13 2.89 -13.47 -6.48
C GLN A 13 2.76 -14.96 -6.89
N PRO A 14 3.73 -15.51 -7.63
CA PRO A 14 3.63 -16.89 -8.12
C PRO A 14 3.47 -17.96 -7.03
N ASP A 15 4.09 -17.76 -5.86
CA ASP A 15 4.19 -18.74 -4.78
C ASP A 15 3.54 -18.31 -3.44
N HIS A 16 3.09 -17.05 -3.33
CA HIS A 16 2.43 -16.51 -2.15
C HIS A 16 1.58 -15.27 -2.50
N MET A 17 0.91 -14.70 -1.50
CA MET A 17 0.32 -13.38 -1.61
C MET A 17 0.64 -12.54 -0.38
N SER A 18 0.73 -11.23 -0.55
CA SER A 18 0.74 -10.28 0.54
C SER A 18 -0.58 -9.54 0.59
N PHE A 19 -1.20 -9.50 1.76
CA PHE A 19 -2.45 -8.79 2.02
C PHE A 19 -2.19 -7.62 2.95
N PHE A 20 -2.69 -6.44 2.61
CA PHE A 20 -2.56 -5.26 3.43
C PHE A 20 -3.91 -4.61 3.70
N THR A 21 -4.04 -4.00 4.87
CA THR A 21 -5.13 -3.08 5.20
C THR A 21 -4.56 -1.73 5.60
N VAL A 22 -5.13 -0.65 5.06
CA VAL A 22 -4.70 0.74 5.24
C VAL A 22 -5.78 1.50 6.01
N ASN A 23 -5.66 1.59 7.33
CA ASN A 23 -6.73 2.08 8.20
C ASN A 23 -6.48 3.52 8.63
N PRO A 24 -7.40 4.46 8.38
CA PRO A 24 -7.25 5.83 8.86
C PRO A 24 -7.36 5.86 10.40
N LEU A 25 -6.45 6.60 11.04
CA LEU A 25 -6.48 6.86 12.48
C LEU A 25 -6.86 8.32 12.78
N ALA A 26 -6.35 9.24 11.95
CA ALA A 26 -6.65 10.67 11.97
C ALA A 26 -6.46 11.25 10.54
N PRO A 27 -6.81 12.52 10.27
CA PRO A 27 -6.66 13.10 8.92
C PRO A 27 -5.24 13.00 8.33
N GLU A 28 -4.21 12.96 9.17
CA GLU A 28 -2.80 12.88 8.77
C GLU A 28 -2.10 11.60 9.26
N GLU A 29 -2.87 10.61 9.75
CA GLU A 29 -2.31 9.40 10.37
C GLU A 29 -3.04 8.14 9.88
N THR A 30 -2.27 7.13 9.49
CA THR A 30 -2.78 5.87 8.93
C THR A 30 -1.97 4.68 9.44
N ALA A 31 -2.65 3.61 9.85
CA ALA A 31 -2.03 2.35 10.22
C ALA A 31 -2.13 1.34 9.08
N ILE A 32 -0.97 0.83 8.64
CA ILE A 32 -0.88 -0.25 7.66
C ILE A 32 -0.58 -1.57 8.37
N HIS A 33 -1.45 -2.56 8.19
CA HIS A 33 -1.19 -3.94 8.62
C HIS A 33 -0.92 -4.79 7.39
N GLY A 34 0.20 -5.53 7.39
CA GLY A 34 0.61 -6.41 6.29
C GLY A 34 0.73 -7.86 6.74
N TYR A 35 0.29 -8.77 5.87
CA TYR A 35 0.33 -10.22 6.09
C TYR A 35 0.93 -10.90 4.87
N THR A 36 1.89 -11.79 5.07
CA THR A 36 2.36 -12.71 4.03
C THR A 36 1.63 -14.04 4.18
N LEU A 37 0.83 -14.39 3.18
CA LEU A 37 -0.02 -15.58 3.19
C LEU A 37 0.63 -16.67 2.34
N LEU A 38 0.98 -17.76 3.01
CA LEU A 38 1.57 -18.96 2.42
C LEU A 38 0.52 -20.06 2.33
N ARG A 39 0.60 -20.91 1.29
CA ARG A 39 -0.28 -22.08 1.17
C ARG A 39 -0.06 -23.07 2.31
N GLU A 40 1.19 -23.26 2.72
CA GLU A 40 1.59 -24.09 3.85
C GLU A 40 2.71 -23.40 4.62
N LEU A 41 2.76 -23.60 5.94
CA LEU A 41 3.86 -23.11 6.76
C LEU A 41 5.18 -23.78 6.34
N PRO A 42 6.32 -23.07 6.41
CA PRO A 42 7.61 -23.67 6.14
C PRO A 42 7.89 -24.80 7.15
N LYS A 43 8.41 -25.93 6.64
CA LYS A 43 8.68 -27.14 7.43
C LYS A 43 10.18 -27.40 7.61
N THR A 44 11.04 -26.54 7.07
CA THR A 44 12.50 -26.69 7.10
C THR A 44 13.15 -25.34 7.31
N ALA A 45 14.33 -25.33 7.96
CA ALA A 45 15.12 -24.11 8.15
C ALA A 45 15.45 -23.40 6.82
N ARG A 46 15.64 -24.15 5.74
CA ARG A 46 15.86 -23.56 4.40
C ARG A 46 14.63 -22.82 3.89
N ALA A 47 13.44 -23.37 4.10
CA ALA A 47 12.18 -22.74 3.70
C ALA A 47 11.88 -21.51 4.58
N GLU A 48 12.15 -21.59 5.89
CA GLU A 48 12.05 -20.43 6.80
C GLU A 48 12.95 -19.28 6.34
N ALA A 49 14.24 -19.55 6.13
CA ALA A 49 15.19 -18.53 5.66
C ALA A 49 14.82 -17.93 4.29
N TYR A 50 14.21 -18.72 3.39
CA TYR A 50 13.69 -18.22 2.13
C TYR A 50 12.57 -17.20 2.33
N TRP A 51 11.61 -17.49 3.23
CA TRP A 51 10.49 -16.60 3.50
C TRP A 51 10.90 -15.37 4.30
N GLU A 52 11.78 -15.50 5.29
CA GLU A 52 12.36 -14.37 6.01
C GLU A 52 13.00 -13.37 5.05
N LYS A 53 13.78 -13.86 4.07
CA LYS A 53 14.38 -13.00 3.05
C LYS A 53 13.33 -12.32 2.17
N ASN A 54 12.30 -13.03 1.73
CA ASN A 54 11.23 -12.45 0.90
C ASN A 54 10.45 -11.37 1.67
N ILE A 55 10.10 -11.64 2.93
CA ILE A 55 9.40 -10.69 3.80
C ILE A 55 10.27 -9.46 4.06
N ALA A 56 11.58 -9.64 4.27
CA ALA A 56 12.51 -8.52 4.46
C ALA A 56 12.58 -7.60 3.22
N ILE A 57 12.58 -8.16 2.02
CA ILE A 57 12.55 -7.38 0.76
C ILE A 57 11.25 -6.58 0.67
N LEU A 58 10.11 -7.20 0.99
CA LEU A 58 8.82 -6.54 0.98
C LEU A 58 8.77 -5.40 2.00
N HIS A 59 9.27 -5.63 3.22
CA HIS A 59 9.31 -4.60 4.27
C HIS A 59 10.16 -3.40 3.87
N ALA A 60 11.33 -3.63 3.27
CA ALA A 60 12.19 -2.53 2.81
C ALA A 60 11.49 -1.65 1.76
N ALA A 61 10.75 -2.26 0.83
CA ALA A 61 9.98 -1.50 -0.16
C ALA A 61 8.84 -0.69 0.49
N ILE A 62 8.14 -1.27 1.47
CA ILE A 62 7.07 -0.57 2.19
C ILE A 62 7.63 0.61 3.00
N GLU A 63 8.79 0.45 3.63
CA GLU A 63 9.46 1.53 4.37
C GLU A 63 9.79 2.71 3.44
N GLU A 64 10.28 2.42 2.24
CA GLU A 64 10.56 3.42 1.20
C GLU A 64 9.28 4.18 0.77
N ASP A 65 8.18 3.45 0.59
CA ASP A 65 6.88 4.05 0.23
C ASP A 65 6.28 4.89 1.37
N LEU A 66 6.43 4.45 2.63
CA LEU A 66 5.99 5.19 3.81
C LEU A 66 6.75 6.51 3.98
N GLU A 67 8.07 6.48 3.79
CA GLU A 67 8.90 7.70 3.84
C GLU A 67 8.45 8.71 2.77
N ARG A 68 8.23 8.24 1.53
CA ARG A 68 7.72 9.10 0.44
C ARG A 68 6.33 9.64 0.73
N GLY A 69 5.42 8.80 1.22
CA GLY A 69 4.07 9.21 1.58
C GLY A 69 4.08 10.31 2.64
N GLY A 70 4.89 10.17 3.68
CA GLY A 70 5.08 11.20 4.70
C GLY A 70 5.67 12.49 4.15
N SER A 71 6.66 12.40 3.26
CA SER A 71 7.24 13.58 2.59
C SER A 71 6.20 14.31 1.72
N ILE A 72 5.39 13.59 0.95
CA ILE A 72 4.29 14.17 0.17
C ILE A 72 3.31 14.89 1.11
N GLN A 73 2.82 14.20 2.15
CA GLN A 73 1.85 14.75 3.10
C GLN A 73 2.36 16.03 3.77
N SER A 74 3.61 16.04 4.25
CA SER A 74 4.23 17.23 4.85
C SER A 74 4.36 18.40 3.85
N GLY A 75 4.63 18.10 2.58
CA GLY A 75 4.68 19.10 1.52
C GLY A 75 3.31 19.76 1.25
N LEU A 76 2.21 19.04 1.43
CA LEU A 76 0.85 19.56 1.21
C LEU A 76 0.50 20.72 2.16
N ALA A 77 1.06 20.73 3.37
CA ALA A 77 0.86 21.81 4.33
C ALA A 77 1.36 23.18 3.83
N SER A 78 2.21 23.21 2.80
CA SER A 78 2.67 24.46 2.17
C SER A 78 1.59 25.19 1.38
N GLY A 79 0.55 24.50 0.91
CA GLY A 79 -0.49 25.06 0.04
C GLY A 79 0.00 25.47 -1.36
N ALA A 80 1.22 25.09 -1.76
CA ALA A 80 1.80 25.50 -3.04
C ALA A 80 1.14 24.83 -4.27
N ASN A 81 0.47 23.69 -4.08
CA ASN A 81 -0.21 22.96 -5.13
C ASN A 81 -1.71 23.27 -5.11
N GLU A 82 -2.25 23.84 -6.18
CA GLU A 82 -3.70 24.07 -6.33
C GLU A 82 -4.43 22.85 -6.93
N HIS A 83 -3.69 21.96 -7.61
CA HIS A 83 -4.20 20.73 -8.21
C HIS A 83 -3.09 19.68 -8.33
N PHE A 84 -3.46 18.41 -8.45
CA PHE A 84 -2.54 17.32 -8.77
C PHE A 84 -2.61 16.98 -10.26
N THR A 85 -1.45 16.82 -10.89
CA THR A 85 -1.35 16.32 -12.27
C THR A 85 -0.78 14.92 -12.24
N PHE A 86 -1.54 13.95 -12.73
CA PHE A 86 -1.10 12.56 -12.85
C PHE A 86 -0.58 12.28 -14.26
N GLY A 87 0.54 11.57 -14.34
CA GLY A 87 1.16 11.14 -15.58
C GLY A 87 0.38 10.06 -16.30
N ARG A 88 0.80 9.74 -17.53
CA ARG A 88 0.14 8.76 -18.42
C ARG A 88 -0.06 7.38 -17.80
N TYR A 89 0.79 6.97 -16.86
CA TYR A 89 0.75 5.65 -16.22
C TYR A 89 0.18 5.68 -14.80
N GLU A 90 -0.41 6.80 -14.37
CA GLU A 90 -0.93 7.01 -13.02
C GLU A 90 -2.48 7.04 -12.96
N GLN A 91 -3.14 6.52 -14.00
CA GLN A 91 -4.61 6.52 -14.13
C GLN A 91 -5.36 5.90 -12.93
N SER A 92 -4.72 4.96 -12.21
CA SER A 92 -5.30 4.36 -11.00
C SER A 92 -5.52 5.38 -9.89
N LEU A 93 -4.72 6.44 -9.82
CA LEU A 93 -4.92 7.52 -8.86
C LEU A 93 -6.20 8.27 -9.17
N THR A 94 -6.47 8.57 -10.46
CA THR A 94 -7.75 9.17 -10.88
C THR A 94 -8.93 8.30 -10.46
N TRP A 95 -8.91 7.00 -10.79
CA TRP A 95 -10.01 6.08 -10.44
C TRP A 95 -10.23 5.98 -8.92
N PHE A 96 -9.17 6.05 -8.13
CA PHE A 96 -9.28 6.05 -6.67
C PHE A 96 -10.00 7.31 -6.16
N HIS A 97 -9.62 8.49 -6.64
CA HIS A 97 -10.30 9.74 -6.28
C HIS A 97 -11.77 9.76 -6.74
N ASP A 98 -12.05 9.27 -7.94
CA ASP A 98 -13.43 9.16 -8.45
C ASP A 98 -14.27 8.22 -7.58
N THR A 99 -13.69 7.10 -7.11
CA THR A 99 -14.36 6.16 -6.21
C THR A 99 -14.67 6.81 -4.87
N ILE A 100 -13.71 7.55 -4.28
CA ILE A 100 -13.95 8.29 -3.04
C ILE A 100 -15.08 9.30 -3.23
N ALA A 101 -15.05 10.09 -4.30
CA ALA A 101 -16.07 11.12 -4.58
C ALA A 101 -17.48 10.51 -4.64
N ALA A 102 -17.63 9.38 -5.35
CA ALA A 102 -18.90 8.66 -5.45
C ALA A 102 -19.43 8.19 -4.07
N GLU A 103 -18.54 7.73 -3.18
CA GLU A 103 -18.93 7.19 -1.87
C GLU A 103 -19.24 8.27 -0.83
N ILE A 104 -18.63 9.46 -0.93
CA ILE A 104 -18.90 10.59 -0.02
C ILE A 104 -20.01 11.52 -0.52
N GLY A 105 -20.70 11.15 -1.61
CA GLY A 105 -21.83 11.91 -2.16
C GLY A 105 -21.42 13.20 -2.87
N GLY A 106 -20.24 13.21 -3.50
CA GLY A 106 -19.81 14.27 -4.41
C GLY A 106 -20.57 14.24 -5.73
#